data_AF-A0A397F9Y8-F1
#
_entry.id   AF-A0A397F9Y8-F1
#
_cell.length_a   1.000
_cell.length_b   1.000
_cell.length_c   1.000
_cell.angle_alpha   90.00
_cell.angle_beta   90.00
_cell.angle_gamma   90.00
#
_symmetry.space_group_name_H-M   'P 1'
#
loop_
_entity.id
_entity.type
_entity.pdbx_description
1 polymer ?
#
loop_
_entity_poly.entity_id
_entity_poly.type
_entity_poly.pdbx_seq_one_letter_code
_entity_poly.pdbx_strand_id
1 'polypeptide(L)'
;YVPSAIFVNIIFQVIFGLSLQFAAEAASLNPSHESWWYFANKGPLLFVHPRPPVIMAALDRAEAFLLLAMGWFCIFSSISHCYRSYSIFSESPFRNHPWMLTCVVCVVLQIGVSVWRAGGLVGGDGLALDAFVRFIPGYVWLALGVWPILVVLVDELAKQHDHRLLIRYYKFLRMQFDTRLGMWSPK
;
A
#
# COMPACT_ATOMS: atom_id res chain seq x y z
N TYR A 1 5.10 -5.93 -8.20
CA TYR A 1 5.20 -6.25 -6.77
C TYR A 1 6.52 -5.82 -6.13
N VAL A 2 7.69 -6.08 -6.74
CA VAL A 2 8.99 -5.59 -6.23
C VAL A 2 9.05 -4.06 -5.98
N PRO A 3 8.60 -3.18 -6.88
CA PRO A 3 8.67 -1.73 -6.63
C PRO A 3 7.79 -1.27 -5.46
N SER A 4 6.61 -1.87 -5.28
CA SER A 4 5.73 -1.60 -4.14
C SER A 4 6.32 -2.08 -2.82
N ALA A 5 7.01 -3.23 -2.80
CA ALA A 5 7.70 -3.71 -1.62
C ALA A 5 8.85 -2.78 -1.21
N ILE A 6 9.64 -2.29 -2.16
CA ILE A 6 10.72 -1.32 -1.89
C ILE A 6 10.12 -0.02 -1.33
N PHE A 7 9.04 0.47 -1.93
CA PHE A 7 8.35 1.67 -1.45
C PHE A 7 7.86 1.55 -0.01
N VAL A 8 7.25 0.42 0.35
CA VAL A 8 6.79 0.14 1.72
C VAL A 8 7.94 0.12 2.72
N ASN A 9 9.10 -0.44 2.35
CA ASN A 9 10.29 -0.44 3.22
C ASN A 9 10.86 0.99 3.42
N ILE A 10 10.84 1.83 2.38
CA ILE A 10 11.26 3.23 2.50
C ILE A 10 10.31 3.98 3.45
N ILE A 11 9.00 3.80 3.28
CA ILE A 11 7.98 4.39 4.18
C ILE A 11 8.20 3.92 5.62
N PHE A 12 8.46 2.63 5.83
CA PHE A 12 8.74 2.09 7.15
C PHE A 12 9.93 2.79 7.82
N GLN A 13 11.04 2.96 7.09
CA GLN A 13 12.23 3.66 7.61
C GLN A 13 11.93 5.13 7.95
N VAL A 14 11.14 5.81 7.13
CA VAL A 14 10.70 7.20 7.37
C VAL A 14 9.87 7.29 8.66
N ILE A 15 8.91 6.38 8.83
CA ILE A 15 7.97 6.42 9.96
C ILE A 15 8.64 5.99 11.26
N PHE A 16 9.55 5.03 11.19
CA PHE A 16 10.40 4.68 12.32
C PHE A 16 11.21 5.89 12.80
N GLY A 17 11.87 6.62 11.87
CA GLY A 17 12.59 7.86 12.19
C GLY A 17 11.69 8.96 12.77
N LEU A 18 10.51 9.18 12.19
CA LEU A 18 9.53 10.15 12.69
C LEU A 18 8.99 9.78 14.07
N SER A 19 8.78 8.49 14.35
CA SER A 19 8.32 8.06 15.67
C SER A 19 9.38 8.29 16.75
N LEU A 20 10.66 8.11 16.42
CA LEU A 20 11.75 8.41 17.35
C LEU A 20 11.91 9.91 17.57
N GLN A 21 11.78 10.71 16.50
CA GLN A 21 11.79 12.17 16.60
C GLN A 21 10.64 12.65 17.50
N PHE A 22 9.43 12.14 17.29
CA PHE A 22 8.26 12.49 18.11
C PHE A 22 8.45 12.15 19.59
N ALA A 23 9.02 10.97 19.89
CA ALA A 23 9.31 10.59 21.26
C ALA A 23 10.41 11.46 21.89
N ALA A 24 11.43 11.86 21.13
CA ALA A 24 12.48 12.75 21.59
C ALA A 24 11.96 14.17 21.88
N GLU A 25 11.10 14.70 21.01
CA GLU A 25 10.43 16.00 21.21
C GLU A 25 9.51 15.96 22.45
N ALA A 26 8.75 14.88 22.63
CA ALA A 26 7.89 14.71 23.81
C ALA A 26 8.67 14.57 25.12
N ALA A 27 9.88 14.00 25.08
CA ALA A 27 10.75 13.85 26.25
C ALA A 27 11.49 15.15 26.64
N SER A 28 11.36 16.24 25.88
CA SER A 28 11.97 17.56 26.15
C SER A 28 13.49 17.59 26.32
N LEU A 29 14.21 16.53 25.91
CA LEU A 29 15.63 16.35 26.25
C LEU A 29 16.62 17.02 25.27
N ASN A 30 16.13 17.64 24.19
CA ASN A 30 16.77 18.70 23.40
C ASN A 30 15.91 18.93 22.14
N PRO A 31 15.52 20.18 21.78
CA PRO A 31 14.96 20.48 20.47
C PRO A 31 16.10 20.46 19.45
N SER A 32 16.68 19.29 19.22
CA SER A 32 17.66 19.14 18.14
C SER A 32 16.88 19.23 16.83
N HIS A 33 17.20 20.21 15.99
CA HIS A 33 16.75 20.33 14.58
C HIS A 33 17.27 19.18 13.69
N GLU A 34 17.53 18.03 14.29
CA GLU A 34 17.97 16.79 13.68
C GLU A 34 16.78 16.20 12.93
N SER A 35 16.96 15.94 11.64
CA SER A 35 15.91 15.33 10.82
C SER A 35 15.58 13.90 11.29
N TRP A 36 14.38 13.42 10.95
CA TRP A 36 13.99 12.02 11.10
C TRP A 36 15.04 11.01 10.60
N TRP A 37 15.83 11.38 9.58
CA TRP A 37 16.90 10.56 9.03
C TRP A 37 18.05 10.32 10.02
N TYR A 38 18.38 11.32 10.84
CA TYR A 38 19.37 11.17 11.90
C TYR A 38 18.88 10.19 12.95
N PHE A 39 17.65 10.35 13.44
CA PHE A 39 17.07 9.45 14.44
C PHE A 39 16.93 8.01 13.92
N ALA A 40 16.63 7.83 12.63
CA ALA A 40 16.50 6.50 12.02
C ALA A 40 17.84 5.75 11.87
N ASN A 41 18.97 6.45 11.67
CA ASN A 41 20.24 5.81 11.29
C ASN A 41 21.38 6.02 12.29
N LYS A 42 21.40 7.14 13.00
CA LYS A 42 22.49 7.59 13.88
C LYS A 42 22.03 7.91 15.30
N GLY A 43 20.78 7.60 15.65
CA GLY A 43 20.23 7.86 16.97
C GLY A 43 21.05 7.15 18.06
N PRO A 44 21.44 7.84 19.16
CA PRO A 44 22.28 7.25 20.19
C PRO A 44 21.62 6.05 20.88
N LEU A 45 20.28 6.01 20.90
CA LEU A 45 19.49 4.95 21.51
C LEU A 45 19.46 3.65 20.67
N LEU A 46 19.75 3.71 19.36
CA LEU A 46 19.65 2.55 18.45
C LEU A 46 20.65 1.43 18.80
N PHE A 47 21.81 1.79 19.33
CA PHE A 47 22.91 0.87 19.59
C PHE A 47 22.97 0.40 21.06
N VAL A 48 21.99 0.80 21.88
CA VAL A 48 21.93 0.42 23.30
C VAL A 48 21.22 -0.93 23.45
N HIS A 49 21.83 -1.83 24.21
CA HIS A 49 21.27 -3.13 24.59
C HIS A 49 21.20 -3.25 26.13
N PRO A 50 20.06 -3.67 26.72
CA PRO A 50 18.80 -4.05 26.10
C PRO A 50 18.06 -2.89 25.41
N ARG A 51 17.21 -3.19 24.41
CA ARG A 51 16.50 -2.15 23.65
C ARG A 51 15.55 -1.38 24.58
N PRO A 52 15.61 -0.04 24.61
CA PRO A 52 14.71 0.76 25.43
C PRO A 52 13.24 0.65 24.94
N PRO A 53 12.25 0.83 25.84
CA PRO A 53 10.83 0.71 25.50
C PRO A 53 10.41 1.68 24.39
N VAL A 54 11.02 2.87 24.36
CA VAL A 54 10.80 3.91 23.33
C VAL A 54 11.07 3.40 21.91
N ILE A 55 12.11 2.58 21.74
CA ILE A 55 12.43 1.98 20.43
C ILE A 55 11.42 0.89 20.08
N MET A 56 10.97 0.11 21.05
CA MET A 56 9.99 -0.94 20.82
C MET A 56 8.65 -0.36 20.39
N ALA A 57 8.17 0.67 21.06
CA ALA A 57 6.93 1.34 20.67
C ALA A 57 7.07 2.12 19.35
N ALA A 58 8.24 2.71 19.06
CA ALA A 58 8.50 3.30 17.74
C ALA A 58 8.48 2.26 16.62
N LEU A 59 9.03 1.07 16.88
CA LEU A 59 8.97 -0.08 15.98
C LEU A 59 7.51 -0.54 15.78
N ASP A 60 6.74 -0.68 16.86
CA ASP A 60 5.34 -1.10 16.79
C ASP A 60 4.48 -0.11 15.97
N ARG A 61 4.72 1.20 16.11
CA ARG A 61 4.06 2.23 15.29
C ARG A 61 4.47 2.15 13.81
N ALA A 62 5.75 1.95 13.53
CA ALA A 62 6.26 1.80 12.16
C ALA A 62 5.71 0.54 11.48
N GLU A 63 5.68 -0.59 12.20
CA GLU A 63 5.08 -1.84 11.72
C GLU A 63 3.57 -1.72 11.52
N ALA A 64 2.86 -1.08 12.44
CA ALA A 64 1.43 -0.82 12.30
C ALA A 64 1.10 -0.02 11.03
N PHE A 65 1.92 0.99 10.71
CA PHE A 65 1.76 1.76 9.48
C PHE A 65 2.12 0.93 8.25
N LEU A 66 3.18 0.12 8.31
CA LEU A 66 3.54 -0.77 7.21
C LEU A 66 2.40 -1.75 6.89
N LEU A 67 1.78 -2.34 7.92
CA LEU A 67 0.61 -3.20 7.75
C LEU A 67 -0.55 -2.44 7.08
N LEU A 68 -0.83 -1.21 7.51
CA LEU A 68 -1.85 -0.36 6.92
C LEU A 68 -1.56 -0.11 5.44
N ALA A 69 -0.33 0.30 5.11
CA ALA A 69 0.09 0.59 3.75
C ALA A 69 -0.01 -0.65 2.83
N MET A 70 0.40 -1.82 3.32
CA MET A 70 0.23 -3.07 2.56
C MET A 70 -1.24 -3.39 2.31
N GLY A 71 -2.09 -3.31 3.34
CA GLY A 71 -3.53 -3.55 3.19
C GLY A 71 -4.17 -2.57 2.20
N TRP A 72 -3.79 -1.30 2.27
CA TRP A 72 -4.20 -0.27 1.31
C TRP A 72 -3.82 -0.66 -0.12
N PHE A 73 -2.57 -1.04 -0.37
CA PHE A 73 -2.13 -1.45 -1.71
C PHE A 73 -2.81 -2.72 -2.20
N CYS A 74 -3.08 -3.69 -1.31
CA CYS A 74 -3.84 -4.88 -1.67
C CYS A 74 -5.26 -4.55 -2.13
N ILE A 75 -5.95 -3.63 -1.44
CA ILE A 75 -7.31 -3.20 -1.80
C ILE A 75 -7.29 -2.50 -3.16
N PHE A 76 -6.37 -1.58 -3.39
CA PHE A 76 -6.25 -0.89 -4.69
C PHE A 76 -5.87 -1.85 -5.82
N SER A 77 -4.96 -2.78 -5.57
CA SER A 77 -4.62 -3.83 -6.55
C SER A 77 -5.81 -4.75 -6.85
N SER A 78 -6.73 -4.94 -5.90
CA SER A 78 -7.94 -5.75 -6.14
C SER A 78 -8.90 -5.12 -7.15
N ILE A 79 -8.92 -3.78 -7.27
CA ILE A 79 -9.73 -3.04 -8.25
C ILE A 79 -9.39 -3.53 -9.66
N SER A 80 -8.08 -3.64 -9.92
CA SER A 80 -7.55 -4.16 -11.16
C SER A 80 -7.99 -5.59 -11.48
N HIS A 81 -8.20 -6.44 -10.47
CA HIS A 81 -8.58 -7.83 -10.70
C HIS A 81 -10.09 -8.06 -10.78
N CYS A 82 -10.92 -7.04 -10.47
CA CYS A 82 -12.37 -7.17 -10.44
C CYS A 82 -12.95 -7.52 -11.83
N TYR A 83 -12.36 -6.98 -12.90
CA TYR A 83 -12.71 -7.33 -14.28
C TYR A 83 -11.48 -7.87 -15.01
N ARG A 84 -11.38 -9.20 -15.09
CA ARG A 84 -10.21 -9.93 -15.65
C ARG A 84 -9.86 -9.56 -17.11
N SER A 85 -10.83 -9.08 -17.90
CA SER A 85 -10.65 -8.88 -19.35
C SER A 85 -11.22 -7.57 -19.90
N TYR A 86 -11.82 -6.75 -19.03
CA TYR A 86 -12.47 -5.49 -19.42
C TYR A 86 -11.80 -4.32 -18.72
N SER A 87 -11.63 -3.23 -19.46
CA SER A 87 -11.04 -1.99 -18.96
C SER A 87 -11.90 -1.40 -17.86
N ILE A 88 -11.28 -0.83 -16.82
CA ILE A 88 -11.98 -0.13 -15.72
C ILE A 88 -12.85 1.03 -16.25
N PHE A 89 -12.55 1.53 -17.46
CA PHE A 89 -13.31 2.60 -18.12
C PHE A 89 -14.56 2.12 -18.87
N SER A 90 -14.71 0.81 -19.14
CA SER A 90 -15.92 0.29 -19.79
C SER A 90 -17.01 -0.12 -18.79
N GLU A 91 -16.62 -0.62 -17.62
CA GLU A 91 -17.55 -0.95 -16.53
C GLU A 91 -16.99 -0.41 -15.21
N SER A 92 -17.76 0.45 -14.55
CA SER A 92 -17.35 1.03 -13.27
C SER A 92 -17.20 -0.07 -12.20
N PRO A 93 -16.09 -0.13 -11.45
CA PRO A 93 -15.88 -1.10 -10.37
C PRO A 93 -16.94 -0.99 -9.26
N PHE A 94 -17.60 0.16 -9.15
CA PHE A 94 -18.66 0.42 -8.19
C PHE A 94 -19.98 -0.32 -8.47
N ARG A 95 -20.14 -0.94 -9.64
CA ARG A 95 -21.32 -1.75 -9.95
C ARG A 95 -21.33 -3.07 -9.18
N ASN A 96 -20.16 -3.54 -8.77
CA ASN A 96 -20.00 -4.78 -8.02
C ASN A 96 -20.20 -4.55 -6.51
N HIS A 97 -21.48 -4.49 -6.09
CA HIS A 97 -21.85 -4.31 -4.68
C HIS A 97 -21.18 -5.27 -3.68
N PRO A 98 -21.09 -6.60 -3.93
CA PRO A 98 -20.42 -7.49 -2.99
C PRO A 98 -18.90 -7.21 -2.90
N TRP A 99 -18.24 -6.85 -4.00
CA TRP A 99 -16.83 -6.44 -3.94
C TRP A 99 -16.64 -5.10 -3.20
N MET A 100 -17.57 -4.16 -3.35
CA MET A 100 -17.53 -2.92 -2.59
C MET A 100 -17.68 -3.18 -1.08
N LEU A 101 -18.61 -4.06 -0.70
CA LEU A 101 -18.78 -4.45 0.70
C LEU A 101 -17.52 -5.12 1.26
N THR A 102 -16.88 -6.03 0.52
CA THR A 102 -15.62 -6.65 0.97
C THR A 102 -14.51 -5.63 1.12
N CYS A 103 -14.38 -4.66 0.21
CA CYS A 103 -13.42 -3.57 0.35
C CYS A 103 -13.65 -2.75 1.62
N VAL A 104 -14.88 -2.36 1.91
CA VAL A 104 -15.23 -1.62 3.13
C VAL A 104 -14.86 -2.42 4.38
N VAL A 105 -15.23 -3.70 4.43
CA VAL A 105 -14.90 -4.59 5.56
C VAL A 105 -13.39 -4.74 5.71
N CYS A 106 -12.65 -4.92 4.61
CA CYS A 106 -11.19 -5.00 4.63
C CYS A 106 -10.54 -3.71 5.15
N VAL A 107 -11.01 -2.53 4.74
CA VAL A 107 -10.49 -1.25 5.27
C VAL A 107 -10.71 -1.17 6.78
N VAL A 108 -11.91 -1.48 7.27
CA VAL A 108 -12.24 -1.41 8.70
C VAL A 108 -11.37 -2.38 9.52
N LEU A 109 -11.25 -3.64 9.06
CA LEU A 109 -10.40 -4.63 9.71
C LEU A 109 -8.93 -4.22 9.67
N GLN A 110 -8.45 -3.69 8.55
CA GLN A 110 -7.07 -3.25 8.42
C GLN A 110 -6.74 -2.11 9.38
N ILE A 111 -7.62 -1.13 9.52
CA ILE A 111 -7.47 -0.05 10.49
C ILE A 111 -7.44 -0.61 11.92
N GLY A 112 -8.37 -1.52 12.24
CA GLY A 112 -8.42 -2.16 13.57
C GLY A 112 -7.15 -2.92 13.92
N VAL A 113 -6.64 -3.74 12.98
CA VAL A 113 -5.38 -4.49 13.16
C VAL A 113 -4.19 -3.56 13.32
N SER A 114 -4.10 -2.50 12.52
CA SER A 114 -3.03 -1.51 12.63
C SER A 114 -3.05 -0.77 13.97
N VAL A 115 -4.22 -0.34 14.45
CA VAL A 115 -4.34 0.31 15.77
C VAL A 115 -3.99 -0.66 16.90
N TRP A 116 -4.44 -1.90 16.81
CA TRP A 116 -4.07 -2.95 17.78
C TRP A 116 -2.57 -3.19 17.81
N ARG A 117 -1.92 -3.29 16.63
CA ARG A 117 -0.47 -3.50 16.52
C ARG A 117 0.34 -2.35 17.11
N ALA A 118 -0.15 -1.12 17.01
CA ALA A 118 0.50 0.07 17.55
C ALA A 118 0.43 0.19 19.09
N GLY A 119 -0.18 -0.79 19.78
CA GLY A 119 -0.39 -0.77 21.23
C GLY A 119 -1.71 -0.13 21.67
N GLY A 120 -2.64 0.13 20.74
CA GLY A 120 -3.92 0.78 21.01
C GLY A 120 -3.87 2.30 20.80
N LEU A 121 -4.73 3.03 21.51
CA LEU A 121 -4.83 4.50 21.40
C LEU A 121 -3.64 5.22 22.07
N VAL A 122 -3.01 4.57 23.05
CA VAL A 122 -1.83 5.06 23.77
C VAL A 122 -0.76 3.99 23.63
N GLY A 123 0.37 4.34 23.02
CA GLY A 123 1.47 3.39 22.84
C GLY A 123 2.18 3.07 24.15
N GLY A 124 3.06 2.06 24.13
CA GLY A 124 3.83 1.62 25.31
C GLY A 124 4.67 2.71 26.00
N ASP A 125 4.93 3.82 25.30
CA ASP A 125 5.66 4.99 25.83
C ASP A 125 4.77 6.02 26.54
N GLY A 126 3.45 5.77 26.63
CA GLY A 126 2.47 6.75 27.13
C GLY A 126 2.09 7.85 26.13
N LEU A 127 2.64 7.79 24.91
CA LEU A 127 2.36 8.73 23.83
C LEU A 127 1.09 8.34 23.05
N ALA A 128 0.19 9.31 22.88
CA ALA A 128 -1.07 9.12 22.17
C ALA A 128 -0.85 9.01 20.65
N LEU A 129 -1.55 8.05 20.03
CA LEU A 129 -1.40 7.75 18.60
C LEU A 129 -1.97 8.86 17.71
N ASP A 130 -2.99 9.58 18.17
CA ASP A 130 -3.58 10.71 17.43
C ASP A 130 -2.59 11.87 17.28
N ALA A 131 -1.80 12.16 18.31
CA ALA A 131 -0.77 13.17 18.28
C ALA A 131 0.35 12.79 17.30
N PHE A 132 0.74 11.51 17.27
CA PHE A 132 1.70 11.01 16.30
C PHE A 132 1.18 11.11 14.85
N VAL A 133 -0.07 10.72 14.60
CA VAL A 133 -0.68 10.81 13.25
C VAL A 133 -0.70 12.25 12.73
N ARG A 134 -0.90 13.23 13.61
CA ARG A 134 -0.85 14.67 13.28
C ARG A 134 0.58 15.18 13.04
N PHE A 135 1.56 14.56 13.68
CA PHE A 135 2.98 14.89 13.51
C PHE A 135 3.54 14.41 12.16
N ILE A 136 2.94 13.37 11.56
CA ILE A 136 3.38 12.84 10.27
C ILE A 136 3.26 13.92 9.18
N PRO A 137 4.35 14.21 8.44
CA PRO A 137 4.33 15.19 7.36
C PRO A 137 3.34 14.83 6.24
N GLY A 138 2.67 15.83 5.68
CA GLY A 138 1.68 15.66 4.61
C GLY A 138 2.21 14.93 3.37
N TYR A 139 3.51 15.03 3.07
CA TYR A 139 4.12 14.33 1.94
C TYR A 139 4.07 12.80 2.07
N VAL A 140 4.09 12.26 3.30
CA VAL A 140 3.99 10.80 3.54
C VAL A 140 2.59 10.31 3.17
N TRP A 141 1.55 11.05 3.56
CA TRP A 141 0.16 10.77 3.19
C TRP A 141 -0.07 10.90 1.69
N LEU A 142 0.49 11.93 1.06
CA LEU A 142 0.43 12.09 -0.40
C LEU A 142 1.13 10.92 -1.11
N ALA A 143 2.31 10.51 -0.65
CA ALA A 143 3.02 9.37 -1.22
C ALA A 143 2.18 8.08 -1.12
N LEU A 144 1.53 7.83 0.04
CA LEU A 144 0.64 6.68 0.25
C LEU A 144 -0.57 6.70 -0.70
N GLY A 145 -1.10 7.87 -1.02
CA GLY A 145 -2.24 8.03 -1.94
C GLY A 145 -1.86 7.97 -3.41
N VAL A 146 -0.75 8.59 -3.81
CA VAL A 146 -0.31 8.68 -5.22
C VAL A 146 0.25 7.36 -5.74
N TRP A 147 1.01 6.64 -4.93
CA TRP A 147 1.62 5.37 -5.33
C TRP A 147 0.63 4.31 -5.85
N PRO A 148 -0.48 3.98 -5.16
CA PRO A 148 -1.44 2.99 -5.65
C PRO A 148 -2.13 3.45 -6.94
N ILE A 149 -2.37 4.74 -7.11
CA ILE A 149 -2.92 5.30 -8.36
C ILE A 149 -1.96 5.02 -9.52
N LEU A 150 -0.66 5.27 -9.32
CA LEU A 150 0.35 4.96 -10.34
C LEU A 150 0.39 3.47 -10.66
N VAL A 151 0.31 2.60 -9.65
CA VAL A 151 0.28 1.14 -9.86
C VAL A 151 -0.94 0.72 -10.67
N VAL A 152 -2.13 1.23 -10.35
CA VAL A 152 -3.37 0.94 -11.09
C VAL A 152 -3.29 1.47 -12.53
N LEU A 153 -2.73 2.66 -12.74
CA LEU A 153 -2.54 3.22 -14.09
C LEU A 153 -1.62 2.34 -14.95
N VAL A 154 -0.50 1.89 -14.40
CA VAL A 154 0.44 0.99 -15.10
C VAL A 154 -0.23 -0.34 -15.44
N ASP A 155 -0.99 -0.90 -14.51
CA ASP A 155 -1.72 -2.15 -14.72
C ASP A 155 -2.80 -2.01 -15.80
N GLU A 156 -3.52 -0.89 -15.83
CA GLU A 156 -4.52 -0.62 -16.86
C GLU A 156 -3.89 -0.45 -18.26
N LEU A 157 -2.74 0.22 -18.35
CA LEU A 157 -1.98 0.33 -19.60
C LEU A 157 -1.52 -1.05 -20.12
N ALA A 158 -1.07 -1.92 -19.21
CA ALA A 158 -0.69 -3.29 -19.55
C ALA A 158 -1.89 -4.09 -20.07
N LYS A 159 -3.04 -4.04 -19.39
CA LYS A 159 -4.28 -4.69 -19.85
C LYS A 159 -4.73 -4.20 -21.21
N GLN A 160 -4.69 -2.89 -21.46
CA GLN A 160 -5.06 -2.34 -22.77
C GLN A 160 -4.13 -2.84 -23.88
N HIS A 161 -2.84 -2.99 -23.59
CA HIS A 161 -1.88 -3.57 -24.53
C HIS A 161 -2.24 -5.04 -24.84
N ASP A 162 -2.45 -5.86 -23.81
CA ASP A 162 -2.78 -7.28 -23.96
C ASP A 162 -4.12 -7.49 -24.66
N HIS A 163 -5.13 -6.69 -24.34
CA HIS A 163 -6.45 -6.76 -24.98
C HIS A 163 -6.35 -6.52 -26.49
N ARG A 164 -5.53 -5.55 -26.92
CA ARG A 164 -5.29 -5.30 -28.35
C ARG A 164 -4.62 -6.49 -29.05
N LEU A 165 -3.69 -7.17 -28.39
CA LEU A 165 -3.05 -8.38 -28.92
C LEU A 165 -4.04 -9.55 -29.00
N LEU A 166 -4.86 -9.75 -27.97
CA LEU A 166 -5.88 -10.80 -27.93
C LEU A 166 -6.92 -10.64 -29.04
N ILE A 167 -7.41 -9.42 -29.31
CA ILE A 167 -8.35 -9.19 -30.42
C ILE A 167 -7.74 -9.62 -31.76
N ARG A 168 -6.46 -9.31 -31.99
CA ARG A 168 -5.76 -9.71 -33.22
C ARG A 168 -5.65 -11.23 -33.32
N TYR A 169 -5.31 -11.88 -32.21
CA TYR A 169 -5.24 -13.33 -32.12
C TYR A 169 -6.61 -13.99 -32.39
N TYR A 170 -7.68 -13.52 -31.76
CA TYR A 170 -9.03 -14.06 -31.99
C TYR A 170 -9.51 -13.89 -33.44
N LYS A 171 -9.21 -12.74 -34.07
CA LYS A 171 -9.50 -12.52 -35.51
C LYS A 171 -8.75 -13.53 -36.39
N PHE A 172 -7.48 -13.79 -36.08
CA PHE A 172 -6.68 -14.77 -36.79
C PHE A 172 -7.19 -16.21 -36.59
N LEU A 173 -7.57 -16.58 -35.37
CA LEU A 173 -8.16 -17.90 -35.09
C LEU A 173 -9.48 -18.09 -35.83
N ARG A 174 -10.32 -17.06 -35.90
CA ARG A 174 -11.56 -17.12 -36.67
C ARG A 174 -11.30 -17.34 -38.16
N MET A 175 -10.33 -16.64 -38.75
CA MET A 175 -9.95 -16.85 -40.15
C MET A 175 -9.44 -18.28 -40.42
N GLN A 176 -8.67 -18.85 -39.49
CA GLN A 176 -8.25 -20.25 -39.58
C GLN A 176 -9.41 -21.24 -39.44
N PHE A 177 -10.36 -20.94 -38.56
CA PHE A 177 -11.54 -21.77 -38.37
C PHE A 177 -12.42 -21.78 -39.63
N ASP A 178 -12.71 -20.60 -40.19
CA ASP A 178 -13.53 -20.46 -41.39
C ASP A 178 -12.87 -21.14 -42.61
N THR A 179 -11.55 -21.01 -42.78
CA THR A 179 -10.81 -21.69 -43.87
C THR A 179 -10.78 -23.21 -43.70
N ARG A 180 -10.65 -23.72 -42.46
CA ARG A 180 -10.68 -25.17 -42.22
C ARG A 180 -12.08 -25.74 -42.35
N LEU A 181 -13.15 -25.11 -41.84
CA LEU A 181 -14.51 -25.64 -42.02
C LEU A 181 -15.00 -25.53 -43.48
N GLY A 182 -14.63 -24.46 -44.19
CA GLY A 182 -14.97 -24.31 -45.61
C GLY A 182 -14.37 -25.40 -46.50
N MET A 183 -13.28 -26.05 -46.07
CA MET A 183 -12.64 -27.16 -46.79
C MET A 183 -13.27 -28.54 -46.53
N TRP A 184 -14.06 -28.71 -45.47
CA TRP A 184 -14.62 -30.02 -45.06
C TRP A 184 -16.16 -30.07 -45.08
N SER A 185 -16.85 -29.05 -45.60
CA SER A 185 -18.30 -29.12 -45.80
C SER A 185 -18.61 -30.07 -46.97
N PRO A 186 -19.28 -31.23 -46.74
CA PRO A 186 -19.66 -32.12 -47.83
C PRO A 186 -20.69 -31.41 -48.72
N LYS A 187 -20.53 -31.54 -50.04
CA LYS A 187 -21.52 -31.11 -51.04
C LYS A 187 -22.60 -32.15 -51.20
#